data_AF-A0A2A8H3D6-F1
#
_entry.id   AF-A0A2A8H3D6-F1
#
_cell.length_a   1.000
_cell.length_b   1.000
_cell.length_c   1.000
_cell.angle_alpha   90.00
_cell.angle_beta   90.00
_cell.angle_gamma   90.00
#
_symmetry.space_group_name_H-M   'P 1'
#
loop_
_entity.id
_entity.type
_entity.pdbx_description
1 polymer ?
#
loop_
_entity_poly.entity_id
_entity_poly.type
_entity_poly.pdbx_seq_one_letter_code
_entity_poly.pdbx_strand_id
1 'polypeptide(L)'
;MIRRVGELGRLVLPKEIRRTFDLIPNTSLEMFVQDGNVHIRKQERVCFVTGNISENHMEFYDGRLILSHEGAKDLMKTLQGWIPE
;
A
#
# COMPACT_ATOMS: atom_id res chain seq x y z
N MET A 1 -13.49 3.90 20.52
CA MET A 1 -12.55 4.66 21.38
C MET A 1 -12.34 6.04 20.81
N ILE A 2 -11.97 7.03 21.62
CA ILE A 2 -11.69 8.39 21.16
C ILE A 2 -10.22 8.72 21.43
N ARG A 3 -9.53 9.32 20.47
CA ARG A 3 -8.17 9.85 20.61
C ARG A 3 -8.13 11.28 20.12
N ARG A 4 -7.40 12.11 20.84
CA ARG A 4 -7.07 13.46 20.39
C ARG A 4 -5.87 13.37 19.46
N VAL A 5 -5.88 14.22 18.44
CA VAL A 5 -4.77 14.40 17.53
C VAL A 5 -3.66 15.14 18.27
N GLY A 6 -2.42 14.66 18.16
CA GLY A 6 -1.26 15.35 18.72
C GLY A 6 -0.96 16.66 17.99
N GLU A 7 -0.09 17.50 18.55
CA GLU A 7 0.24 18.83 17.99
C GLU A 7 0.75 18.79 16.54
N LEU A 8 1.38 17.67 16.15
CA LEU A 8 1.91 17.47 14.81
C LEU A 8 0.97 16.67 13.89
N GLY A 9 -0.31 16.56 14.23
CA GLY A 9 -1.28 15.80 13.43
C GLY A 9 -1.21 14.27 13.63
N ARG A 10 -0.36 13.77 14.52
CA ARG A 10 -0.18 12.34 14.75
C ARG A 10 -1.32 11.72 15.55
N LEU A 11 -1.80 10.56 15.10
CA LEU A 11 -2.81 9.75 15.76
C LEU A 11 -2.18 8.44 16.23
N VAL A 12 -2.39 8.06 17.49
CA VAL A 12 -1.80 6.84 18.06
C VAL A 12 -2.82 5.71 18.04
N LEU A 13 -2.46 4.61 17.36
CA LEU A 13 -3.23 3.37 17.40
C LEU A 13 -2.99 2.62 18.73
N PRO A 14 -4.05 2.18 19.43
CA PRO A 14 -3.92 1.35 20.63
C PRO A 14 -3.12 0.09 20.37
N LYS A 15 -2.60 -0.47 21.46
CA LYS A 15 -1.84 -1.72 21.42
C LYS A 15 -2.70 -2.89 20.94
N GLU A 16 -3.98 -2.90 21.29
CA GLU A 16 -4.95 -3.93 20.94
C GLU A 16 -5.14 -3.98 19.42
N ILE A 17 -5.46 -2.84 18.79
CA ILE A 17 -5.61 -2.74 17.33
C ILE A 17 -4.31 -3.14 16.63
N ARG A 18 -3.15 -2.65 17.11
CA ARG A 18 -1.86 -3.02 16.53
C ARG A 18 -1.60 -4.53 16.58
N ARG A 19 -1.99 -5.22 17.65
CA ARG A 19 -1.86 -6.68 17.77
C ARG A 19 -2.85 -7.42 16.88
N THR A 20 -4.11 -7.00 16.86
CA THR A 20 -5.16 -7.65 16.06
C THR A 20 -4.86 -7.57 14.57
N PHE A 21 -4.29 -6.45 14.10
CA PHE A 21 -3.95 -6.24 12.69
C PHE A 21 -2.47 -6.51 12.37
N ASP A 22 -1.71 -7.07 13.31
CA ASP A 22 -0.28 -7.39 13.15
C ASP A 22 0.54 -6.22 12.58
N LEU A 23 0.33 -5.03 13.16
CA LEU A 23 1.02 -3.79 12.81
C LEU A 23 2.28 -3.68 13.65
N ILE A 24 3.35 -4.26 13.14
CA ILE A 24 4.70 -4.14 13.70
C ILE A 24 5.32 -2.77 13.35
N PRO A 25 6.35 -2.32 14.07
CA PRO A 25 7.10 -1.14 13.66
C PRO A 25 7.57 -1.27 12.20
N ASN A 26 7.43 -0.19 11.42
CA ASN A 26 7.74 -0.13 9.98
C ASN A 26 6.79 -0.91 9.05
N THR A 27 5.61 -1.35 9.51
CA THR A 27 4.57 -1.86 8.59
C THR A 27 4.05 -0.74 7.69
N SER A 28 4.07 -0.96 6.37
CA SER A 28 3.42 -0.08 5.39
C SER A 28 1.90 -0.18 5.50
N LEU A 29 1.26 0.97 5.67
CA LEU A 29 -0.18 1.12 5.77
C LEU A 29 -0.65 2.03 4.64
N GLU A 30 -1.70 1.61 3.95
CA GLU A 30 -2.38 2.47 3.00
C GLU A 30 -3.47 3.25 3.72
N MET A 31 -3.53 4.55 3.47
CA MET A 31 -4.54 5.45 4.01
C MET A 31 -5.30 6.13 2.87
N PHE A 32 -6.62 6.15 2.96
CA PHE A 32 -7.47 6.83 1.98
C PHE A 32 -8.71 7.43 2.66
N VAL A 33 -9.33 8.40 1.99
CA VAL A 33 -10.54 9.08 2.47
C VAL A 33 -11.74 8.59 1.66
N GLN A 34 -12.78 8.14 2.35
CA GLN A 34 -14.03 7.73 1.74
C GLN A 34 -15.19 8.10 2.68
N ASP A 35 -16.24 8.74 2.12
CA ASP A 35 -17.44 9.17 2.84
C ASP A 35 -17.13 10.09 4.06
N GLY A 36 -16.10 10.94 3.93
CA GLY A 36 -15.64 11.81 5.02
C GLY A 36 -14.90 11.07 6.14
N ASN A 37 -14.65 9.78 6.00
CA ASN A 37 -13.92 8.95 6.95
C ASN A 37 -12.51 8.64 6.42
N VAL A 38 -11.54 8.54 7.33
CA VAL A 38 -10.19 8.04 7.02
C VAL A 38 -10.17 6.55 7.24
N HIS A 39 -9.85 5.80 6.18
CA HIS A 39 -9.68 4.36 6.21
C HIS A 39 -8.21 4.01 6.19
N ILE A 40 -7.83 3.00 6.98
CA ILE A 40 -6.46 2.50 7.07
C ILE A 40 -6.50 1.00 6.82
N ARG A 41 -5.72 0.50 5.87
CA ARG A 41 -5.59 -0.94 5.61
C ARG A 41 -4.13 -1.34 5.49
N LYS A 42 -3.84 -2.62 5.81
CA LYS A 42 -2.54 -3.22 5.52
C LYS A 42 -2.35 -3.21 4.01
N GLN A 43 -1.26 -2.63 3.55
CA GLN A 43 -0.94 -2.66 2.13
C GLN A 43 -0.46 -4.07 1.80
N GLU A 44 -1.26 -4.82 1.05
CA GLU A 44 -0.82 -6.12 0.56
C GLU A 44 0.14 -5.91 -0.62
N ARG A 45 1.30 -6.58 -0.57
CA ARG A 45 2.36 -6.52 -1.60
C ARG A 45 1.99 -7.38 -2.81
N VAL A 46 0.83 -7.10 -3.37
CA VAL A 46 0.25 -7.79 -4.52
C VAL A 46 0.73 -7.10 -5.79
N CYS A 47 1.25 -7.87 -6.73
CA CYS A 47 1.57 -7.34 -8.06
C CYS A 47 0.30 -6.86 -8.77
N PHE A 48 0.28 -5.61 -9.24
CA PHE A 48 -0.83 -5.01 -9.96
C PHE A 48 -1.22 -5.78 -11.24
N VAL A 49 -0.23 -6.35 -11.94
CA VAL A 49 -0.44 -7.03 -13.23
C VAL A 49 -0.82 -8.49 -13.03
N THR A 50 -0.06 -9.22 -12.21
CA THR A 50 -0.23 -10.68 -12.09
C THR A 50 -1.15 -11.09 -10.94
N GLY A 51 -1.47 -10.19 -10.01
CA GLY A 51 -2.24 -10.51 -8.81
C GLY A 51 -1.50 -11.39 -7.78
N ASN A 52 -0.24 -11.74 -8.05
CA ASN A 52 0.53 -12.62 -7.18
C ASN A 52 1.22 -11.83 -6.06
N ILE A 53 1.23 -12.40 -4.86
CA ILE A 53 2.05 -11.95 -3.73
C ILE A 53 3.44 -12.56 -3.90
N SER A 54 4.47 -11.72 -3.92
CA SER A 54 5.87 -12.15 -4.02
C SER A 54 6.71 -11.39 -3.01
N GLU A 55 7.72 -12.02 -2.43
CA GLU A 55 8.67 -11.34 -1.53
C GLU A 55 9.55 -10.33 -2.27
N ASN A 56 9.80 -10.54 -3.57
CA ASN A 56 10.61 -9.69 -4.44
C ASN A 56 9.72 -8.79 -5.33
N HIS A 57 8.99 -7.88 -4.69
CA HIS A 57 8.22 -6.83 -5.37
C HIS A 57 9.04 -5.55 -5.52
N MET A 58 8.78 -4.84 -6.60
CA MET A 58 9.23 -3.47 -6.84
C MET A 58 8.07 -2.53 -6.49
N GLU A 59 8.36 -1.51 -5.70
CA GLU A 59 7.39 -0.48 -5.33
C GLU A 59 7.70 0.81 -6.09
N PHE A 60 6.66 1.41 -6.67
CA PHE A 60 6.72 2.68 -7.38
C PHE A 60 5.67 3.64 -6.82
N TYR A 61 5.93 4.95 -6.92
CA TYR A 61 5.00 6.01 -6.49
C TYR A 61 4.49 5.82 -5.05
N ASP A 62 5.42 5.62 -4.10
CA ASP A 62 5.11 5.41 -2.68
C ASP A 62 4.14 4.23 -2.44
N GLY A 63 4.33 3.15 -3.18
CA GLY A 63 3.56 1.92 -3.01
C GLY A 63 2.21 1.88 -3.72
N ARG A 64 1.83 2.94 -4.45
CA ARG A 64 0.61 2.95 -5.27
C ARG A 64 0.66 1.95 -6.41
N LEU A 65 1.86 1.64 -6.89
CA LEU A 65 2.08 0.61 -7.89
C LEU A 65 3.11 -0.39 -7.35
N ILE A 66 2.66 -1.60 -7.11
CA ILE A 66 3.51 -2.72 -6.69
C ILE A 66 3.56 -3.71 -7.85
N LEU A 67 4.75 -4.10 -8.26
CA LEU A 67 4.94 -5.04 -9.37
C LEU A 67 5.89 -6.15 -8.97
N SER A 68 5.54 -7.39 -9.30
CA SER A 68 6.51 -8.47 -9.37
C SER A 68 7.44 -8.24 -10.56
N HIS A 69 8.58 -8.91 -10.56
CA HIS A 69 9.53 -8.85 -11.67
C HIS A 69 8.91 -9.29 -13.01
N GLU A 70 8.04 -10.30 -12.96
CA GLU A 70 7.27 -10.76 -14.12
C GLU A 70 6.24 -9.72 -14.58
N GLY A 71 5.45 -9.18 -13.64
CA GLY A 71 4.44 -8.18 -13.95
C GLY A 71 5.01 -6.89 -14.54
N ALA A 72 6.20 -6.48 -14.11
CA ALA A 72 6.88 -5.32 -14.69
C ALA A 72 7.29 -5.54 -16.16
N LYS A 73 7.76 -6.74 -16.51
CA LYS A 73 8.11 -7.08 -17.91
C LYS A 73 6.87 -7.05 -18.81
N ASP A 74 5.77 -7.61 -18.32
CA ASP A 74 4.51 -7.66 -19.06
C ASP A 74 3.89 -6.25 -19.24
N LEU A 75 3.93 -5.44 -18.17
CA LEU A 75 3.50 -4.04 -18.23
C LEU A 75 4.31 -3.25 -19.25
N MET A 76 5.64 -3.39 -19.24
CA MET A 76 6.52 -2.67 -20.17
C MET A 76 6.21 -3.01 -21.62
N LYS A 77 6.05 -4.31 -21.93
CA LYS A 77 5.68 -4.77 -23.27
C LYS A 77 4.34 -4.19 -23.73
N THR A 78 3.37 -4.13 -22.83
CA THR A 78 2.04 -3.55 -23.12
C THR A 78 2.17 -2.06 -23.39
N LEU A 79 2.87 -1.30 -22.54
CA LEU A 79 3.03 0.15 -22.70
C LEU A 79 3.73 0.54 -24.00
N GLN A 80 4.77 -0.19 -24.40
CA GLN A 80 5.46 0.03 -25.68
C GLN A 80 4.55 -0.14 -26.91
N GLY A 81 3.49 -0.97 -26.80
CA GLY A 81 2.50 -1.13 -27.88
C GLY A 81 1.49 0.02 -27.96
N TRP A 82 1.25 0.73 -26.85
CA TRP A 82 0.25 1.79 -26.75
C TRP A 82 0.83 3.20 -26.88
N ILE A 83 2.09 3.38 -26.50
CA ILE A 83 2.82 4.63 -26.61
C ILE A 83 3.89 4.43 -27.70
N PRO A 84 3.53 4.63 -28.99
CA PRO A 84 4.54 4.71 -30.03
C PRO A 84 5.43 5.93 -29.77
N GLU A 85 6.74 5.77 -29.97
CA GLU A 85 7.74 6.85 -29.84
C GLU A 85 7.46 8.06 -30.73
#